data_AF-A0A854DGU0-F1
#
_entry.id   AF-A0A854DGU0-F1
#
_cell.length_a   1.000
_cell.length_b   1.000
_cell.length_c   1.000
_cell.angle_alpha   90.00
_cell.angle_beta   90.00
_cell.angle_gamma   90.00
#
_symmetry.space_group_name_H-M   'P 1'
#
loop_
_entity.id
_entity.type
_entity.pdbx_description
1 polymer ?
#
loop_
_entity_poly.entity_id
_entity_poly.type
_entity_poly.pdbx_seq_one_letter_code
_entity_poly.pdbx_strand_id
1 'polypeptide(L)' 'MPTREEFEMHLDALQGELAKLLADEDADVDHLGFQARAEAILSSATQDDAAYVRTRIDGMLAGAGMIPTDDAGHCCG' A
#
# COMPACT_ATOMS: atom_id res chain seq x y z
N MET A 1 -8.96 15.48 11.43
CA MET A 1 -7.93 14.45 11.25
C MET A 1 -8.62 13.13 11.37
N PRO A 2 -8.47 12.22 10.40
CA PRO A 2 -9.07 10.89 10.46
C PRO A 2 -8.61 10.15 11.71
N THR A 3 -9.46 9.28 12.24
CA THR A 3 -9.03 8.39 13.33
C THR A 3 -8.20 7.23 12.78
N ARG A 4 -7.51 6.50 13.67
CA ARG A 4 -6.77 5.31 13.29
C ARG A 4 -7.65 4.24 12.62
N GLU A 5 -8.89 4.08 13.11
CA GLU A 5 -9.88 3.18 12.50
C GLU A 5 -10.27 3.61 11.09
N GLU A 6 -10.42 4.92 10.84
CA GLU A 6 -10.67 5.45 9.49
C GLU A 6 -9.47 5.21 8.55
N PHE A 7 -8.25 5.36 9.06
CA PHE A 7 -7.05 4.99 8.29
C PHE A 7 -7.03 3.51 7.94
N GLU A 8 -7.35 2.63 8.89
CA GLU A 8 -7.43 1.20 8.62
C GLU A 8 -8.49 0.87 7.56
N MET A 9 -9.66 1.51 7.62
CA MET A 9 -10.71 1.31 6.63
C MET A 9 -10.29 1.81 5.24
N HIS A 10 -9.60 2.95 5.15
CA HIS A 10 -9.06 3.47 3.88
C HIS A 10 -7.94 2.58 3.33
N LEU A 11 -7.08 2.07 4.19
CA LEU A 11 -5.98 1.17 3.82
C LEU A 11 -6.50 -0.21 3.37
N ASP A 12 -7.53 -0.75 4.02
CA ASP A 12 -8.18 -2.01 3.62
C ASP A 12 -8.85 -1.89 2.25
N ALA A 13 -9.58 -0.79 2.01
CA ALA A 13 -10.16 -0.48 0.71
C ALA A 13 -9.08 -0.38 -0.38
N LEU A 14 -7.97 0.31 -0.09
CA LEU A 14 -6.82 0.45 -0.99
C LEU A 14 -6.17 -0.91 -1.29
N GLN A 15 -6.01 -1.77 -0.28
CA GLN A 15 -5.49 -3.13 -0.44
C GLN A 15 -6.41 -3.99 -1.32
N GLY A 16 -7.72 -3.86 -1.15
CA GLY A 16 -8.72 -4.58 -1.96
C GLY A 16 -8.71 -4.14 -3.43
N GLU A 17 -8.49 -2.86 -3.71
CA GLU A 17 -8.30 -2.39 -5.09
C GLU A 17 -6.99 -2.91 -5.69
N LEU A 18 -5.89 -2.88 -4.94
CA LEU A 18 -4.61 -3.43 -5.39
C LEU A 18 -4.73 -4.91 -5.74
N ALA A 19 -5.39 -5.70 -4.89
CA ALA A 19 -5.63 -7.12 -5.16
C ALA A 19 -6.46 -7.36 -6.43
N LYS A 20 -7.45 -6.51 -6.71
CA LYS A 20 -8.23 -6.58 -7.96
C LYS A 20 -7.40 -6.20 -9.18
N LEU A 21 -6.58 -5.17 -9.07
CA LEU A 21 -5.66 -4.75 -10.13
C LEU A 21 -4.63 -5.83 -10.46
N LEU A 22 -4.09 -6.51 -9.44
CA LEU A 22 -3.16 -7.63 -9.64
C LEU A 22 -3.82 -8.88 -10.21
N ALA A 23 -5.10 -9.08 -9.94
CA ALA A 23 -5.86 -10.22 -10.47
C ALA A 23 -6.24 -10.04 -11.95
N ASP A 24 -6.23 -8.81 -12.44
CA ASP A 24 -6.58 -8.48 -13.83
C ASP A 24 -5.29 -8.24 -14.63
N GLU A 25 -4.77 -9.29 -15.25
CA GLU A 25 -3.51 -9.26 -16.04
C GLU A 25 -3.58 -8.33 -17.27
N ASP A 26 -4.78 -7.95 -17.71
CA ASP A 26 -5.05 -7.07 -18.87
C ASP A 26 -5.41 -5.63 -18.46
N ALA A 27 -5.62 -5.35 -17.17
CA ALA A 27 -5.81 -4.00 -16.69
C ALA A 27 -4.45 -3.28 -16.77
N ASP A 28 -4.40 -2.17 -17.52
CA ASP A 28 -3.39 -1.16 -17.29
C ASP A 28 -3.43 -0.83 -15.80
N VAL A 29 -2.46 -1.36 -15.05
CA VAL A 29 -2.39 -1.18 -13.61
C VAL A 29 -2.35 0.32 -13.37
N ASP A 30 -3.43 0.87 -12.83
CA ASP A 30 -3.56 2.29 -12.53
C ASP A 30 -2.73 2.61 -11.27
N HIS A 31 -1.41 2.36 -11.39
CA HIS A 31 -0.42 2.58 -10.37
C HIS A 31 -0.42 4.06 -9.95
N LEU A 32 -0.72 4.95 -10.89
CA LEU A 32 -0.82 6.39 -10.62
C LEU A 32 -2.01 6.70 -9.70
N GLY A 33 -3.19 6.13 -9.93
CA GLY A 33 -4.37 6.30 -9.10
C GLY A 33 -4.22 5.61 -7.74
N PHE A 34 -3.61 4.42 -7.71
CA PHE A 34 -3.22 3.78 -6.45
C PHE A 34 -2.29 4.69 -5.64
N GLN A 35 -1.22 5.20 -6.26
CA GLN A 35 -0.24 6.05 -5.59
C GLN A 35 -0.87 7.36 -5.12
N ALA A 36 -1.72 7.98 -5.93
CA ALA A 36 -2.44 9.20 -5.56
C ALA A 36 -3.34 8.99 -4.33
N ARG A 37 -4.03 7.84 -4.24
CA ARG A 37 -4.83 7.48 -3.05
C ARG A 37 -3.95 7.23 -1.83
N ALA A 38 -2.85 6.50 -2.00
CA ALA A 38 -1.86 6.25 -0.95
C ALA A 38 -1.29 7.57 -0.38
N GLU A 39 -0.90 8.50 -1.25
CA GLU A 39 -0.43 9.84 -0.86
C GLU A 39 -1.52 10.67 -0.20
N ALA A 40 -2.77 10.61 -0.67
CA ALA A 40 -3.88 11.34 -0.03
C ALA A 40 -4.14 10.85 1.42
N ILE A 41 -4.05 9.54 1.64
CA ILE A 41 -4.17 8.95 2.98
C ILE A 41 -2.98 9.40 3.85
N LEU A 42 -1.76 9.32 3.32
CA LEU A 42 -0.55 9.74 4.04
C LEU A 42 -0.57 11.23 4.38
N SER A 43 -0.97 12.09 3.44
CA SER A 43 -1.07 13.54 3.62
C SER A 43 -2.15 13.94 4.62
N SER A 44 -3.12 13.06 4.86
CA SER A 44 -4.18 13.28 5.86
C SER A 44 -3.78 12.80 7.26
N ALA A 45 -2.71 12.00 7.36
CA ALA A 45 -2.20 11.44 8.62
C ALA A 45 -1.34 12.43 9.40
N THR A 46 -1.37 12.30 10.73
CA THR A 46 -0.43 13.00 11.61
C THR A 46 0.97 12.41 11.47
N GLN A 47 2.02 13.08 11.96
CA GLN A 47 3.38 12.49 11.95
C GLN A 47 3.47 11.15 12.68
N ASP A 48 2.66 10.94 13.72
CA ASP A 48 2.63 9.70 14.50
C ASP A 48 1.97 8.56 13.68
N ASP A 49 0.86 8.87 13.02
CA ASP A 49 0.14 7.91 12.18
C ASP A 49 0.77 7.71 10.79
N ALA A 50 1.51 8.70 10.28
CA ALA A 50 2.11 8.65 8.95
C ALA A 50 3.12 7.50 8.84
N ALA A 51 3.87 7.21 9.91
CA ALA A 51 4.79 6.07 9.94
C ALA A 51 4.03 4.73 9.84
N TYR A 52 2.88 4.63 10.53
CA TYR A 52 2.02 3.46 10.47
C TYR A 52 1.40 3.27 9.08
N VAL A 53 0.79 4.33 8.54
CA VAL A 53 0.16 4.35 7.22
C VAL A 53 1.18 4.00 6.14
N ARG A 54 2.37 4.60 6.19
CA ARG A 54 3.48 4.31 5.26
C ARG A 54 3.90 2.84 5.32
N THR A 55 4.18 2.32 6.52
CA THR A 55 4.59 0.92 6.69
C THR A 55 3.54 -0.04 6.13
N ARG A 56 2.25 0.28 6.30
CA ARG A 56 1.17 -0.55 5.75
C ARG A 56 1.13 -0.50 4.22
N ILE A 57 1.26 0.68 3.62
CA ILE A 57 1.30 0.87 2.15
C ILE A 57 2.52 0.16 1.55
N ASP A 58 3.71 0.34 2.15
CA ASP A 58 4.93 -0.36 1.74
C ASP A 58 4.74 -1.88 1.79
N GLY A 59 4.10 -2.40 2.84
CA GLY A 59 3.76 -3.83 2.95
C GLY A 59 2.78 -4.34 1.88
N MET A 60 1.83 -3.52 1.44
CA MET A 60 0.93 -3.87 0.33
C MET A 60 1.67 -3.95 -1.00
N LEU A 61 2.49 -2.94 -1.29
CA LEU A 61 3.29 -2.86 -2.52
C LEU A 61 4.34 -3.98 -2.59
N ALA A 62 4.93 -4.32 -1.45
CA ALA A 62 5.79 -5.46 -1.24
C ALA A 62 5.08 -6.78 -1.63
N GLY A 63 3.90 -7.05 -1.06
CA GLY A 63 3.11 -8.24 -1.37
C GLY A 63 2.62 -8.30 -2.82
N ALA A 64 2.48 -7.14 -3.47
CA ALA A 64 2.15 -7.00 -4.88
C ALA A 64 3.36 -7.21 -5.82
N GLY A 65 4.57 -7.35 -5.29
CA GLY A 65 5.80 -7.39 -6.10
C GLY A 65 6.14 -6.06 -6.78
N MET A 66 5.51 -4.95 -6.38
CA MET A 66 5.72 -3.61 -6.96
C MET A 66 6.90 -2.86 -6.36
N ILE A 67 7.26 -3.18 -5.12
CA ILE A 67 8.54 -2.76 -4.54
C ILE A 67 9.40 -4.03 -4.46
N PRO A 68 10.69 -3.98 -4.81
CA PRO A 68 11.59 -5.07 -4.50
C PRO A 68 11.58 -5.21 -2.98
N THR A 69 10.83 -6.20 -2.50
CA THR A 69 10.99 -6.65 -1.13
C THR A 69 12.39 -7.18 -1.07
N ASP A 70 13.25 -6.54 -0.29
CA ASP A 70 14.45 -7.18 0.24
C ASP A 70 14.03 -8.30 1.21
N ASP A 71 13.05 -9.12 0.82
CA ASP A 71 12.74 -10.38 1.46
C ASP A 71 13.77 -11.35 0.91
N ALA A 72 14.88 -11.41 1.64
CA ALA A 72 15.74 -12.56 1.73
C ALA A 72 16.29 -13.07 0.38
N GLY A 73 17.35 -12.39 -0.05
CA GLY A 73 18.60 -13.08 -0.41
C GLY A 73 19.20 -13.88 0.76
N HIS A 74 18.39 -14.67 1.47
CA HIS A 74 18.84 -15.84 2.19
C HIS A 74 19.14 -16.90 1.13
N CYS A 75 20.16 -16.63 0.31
CA CYS A 75 20.87 -17.67 -0.39
C CYS A 75 21.43 -18.59 0.70
N CYS A 76 20.87 -19.81 0.73
CA CYS A 76 21.34 -20.94 1.50
C CYS A 76 22.87 -21.04 1.50
N GLY A 77 23.43 -21.45 2.64
CA GLY A 77 24.87 -21.63 2.84
C GLY A 77 25.52 -22.70 1.98
#